data_AF-A0A526YV90-F1
#
_entry.id   AF-A0A526YV90-F1
#
_cell.length_a   1.000
_cell.length_b   1.000
_cell.length_c   1.000
_cell.angle_alpha   90.00
_cell.angle_beta   90.00
_cell.angle_gamma   90.00
#
_symmetry.space_group_name_H-M   'P 1'
#
loop_
_entity.id
_entity.type
_entity.pdbx_description
1 polymer ?
#
loop_
_entity_poly.entity_id
_entity_poly.type
_entity_poly.pdbx_seq_one_letter_code
_entity_poly.pdbx_strand_id
1 'polypeptide(L)' 'LRTMSVASAVIELDTKDSPVLVFRNAGNEHLNIVYRRPDGNIGWIDPSTTKVAQG' A
#
# COMPACT_ATOMS: atom_id res chain seq x y z
N LEU A 1 0.31 -12.60 -3.49
CA LEU A 1 0.35 -11.38 -2.65
C LEU A 1 0.21 -11.78 -1.20
N ARG A 2 1.03 -11.21 -0.31
CA ARG A 2 0.97 -11.50 1.12
C ARG A 2 -0.21 -10.73 1.73
N THR A 3 -1.01 -11.39 2.58
CA THR A 3 -2.11 -10.75 3.31
C THR A 3 -1.58 -10.20 4.62
N MET A 4 -1.79 -8.91 4.89
CA MET A 4 -1.33 -8.25 6.11
C MET A 4 -2.11 -6.95 6.37
N SER A 5 -1.94 -6.39 7.56
CA SER A 5 -2.47 -5.05 7.87
C SER A 5 -1.64 -3.97 7.17
N VAL A 6 -2.20 -2.76 7.04
CA VAL A 6 -1.46 -1.59 6.53
C VAL A 6 -0.23 -1.31 7.41
N ALA A 7 -0.35 -1.42 8.73
CA ALA A 7 0.77 -1.19 9.65
C ALA A 7 1.93 -2.18 9.43
N SER A 8 1.63 -3.45 9.20
CA SER A 8 2.66 -4.45 8.88
C SER A 8 3.31 -4.19 7.52
N ALA A 9 2.53 -3.75 6.53
CA ALA A 9 3.07 -3.38 5.22
C ALA A 9 4.00 -2.16 5.30
N VAL A 10 3.66 -1.18 6.14
CA VAL A 10 4.50 -0.01 6.43
C VAL A 10 5.83 -0.42 7.06
N ILE A 11 5.81 -1.29 8.08
CA ILE A 11 7.04 -1.80 8.71
C ILE A 11 7.90 -2.56 7.70
N GLU A 12 7.29 -3.39 6.86
CA GLU A 12 8.00 -4.17 5.85
C GLU A 12 8.61 -3.28 4.76
N LEU A 13 7.89 -2.24 4.32
CA LEU A 13 8.40 -1.23 3.38
C LEU A 13 9.53 -0.39 4.00
N ASP A 14 9.48 -0.11 5.30
CA ASP A 14 10.54 0.68 5.94
C ASP A 14 11.81 -0.15 6.18
N THR A 15 11.64 -1.44 6.51
CA THR A 15 12.76 -2.37 6.71
C THR A 15 13.44 -2.77 5.41
N LYS A 16 12.69 -2.82 4.31
CA LYS A 16 13.22 -3.11 2.98
C LYS A 16 13.56 -1.80 2.29
N ASP A 17 14.67 -1.73 1.57
CA ASP A 17 14.97 -0.58 0.68
C ASP A 17 14.11 -0.61 -0.62
N SER A 18 12.87 -1.08 -0.50
CA SER A 18 11.93 -1.18 -1.63
C SER A 18 11.14 0.13 -1.73
N PRO A 19 11.00 0.72 -2.93
CA PRO A 19 10.25 1.96 -3.09
C PRO A 19 8.73 1.75 -2.96
N VAL A 20 8.24 0.53 -3.23
CA VAL A 20 6.81 0.18 -3.28
C VAL A 20 6.59 -1.23 -2.73
N LEU A 21 5.46 -1.45 -2.04
CA LEU A 21 4.96 -2.76 -1.64
C LEU A 21 3.46 -2.88 -1.96
N VAL A 22 3.10 -3.91 -2.70
CA VAL A 22 1.71 -4.29 -2.99
C VAL A 22 1.34 -5.47 -2.12
N PHE A 23 0.18 -5.41 -1.46
CA PHE A 23 -0.28 -6.44 -0.53
C PHE A 23 -1.80 -6.57 -0.57
N ARG A 24 -2.32 -7.68 -0.02
CA ARG A 24 -3.76 -7.81 0.24
C ARG A 24 -4.03 -7.34 1.67
N ASN A 25 -4.92 -6.37 1.84
CA ASN A 25 -5.24 -5.83 3.15
C ASN A 25 -6.11 -6.82 3.93
N ALA A 26 -5.65 -7.23 5.11
CA ALA A 26 -6.38 -8.15 5.98
C ALA A 26 -7.72 -7.60 6.49
N GLY A 27 -7.92 -6.28 6.49
CA GLY A 27 -9.15 -5.64 6.99
C GLY A 27 -10.32 -5.60 6.00
N ASN A 28 -10.04 -5.66 4.69
CA ASN A 28 -11.08 -5.54 3.64
C ASN A 28 -10.85 -6.46 2.44
N GLU A 29 -9.82 -7.32 2.48
CA GLU A 29 -9.40 -8.23 1.41
C GLU A 29 -9.06 -7.58 0.05
N HIS A 30 -9.07 -6.25 -0.04
CA HIS A 30 -8.72 -5.52 -1.24
C HIS A 30 -7.20 -5.43 -1.40
N LEU A 31 -6.77 -5.16 -2.63
CA LEU A 31 -5.38 -4.83 -2.91
C LEU A 31 -5.08 -3.44 -2.37
N ASN A 32 -3.99 -3.30 -1.63
CA ASN A 32 -3.48 -2.02 -1.17
C ASN A 32 -2.00 -1.88 -1.56
N ILE A 33 -1.56 -0.63 -1.67
CA ILE A 33 -0.20 -0.26 -2.06
C ILE A 33 0.34 0.71 -1.02
N VAL A 34 1.53 0.44 -0.47
CA VAL A 34 2.31 1.45 0.27
C VAL A 34 3.58 1.78 -0.51
N TYR A 35 4.01 3.03 -0.47
CA TYR A 35 5.19 3.50 -1.22
C TYR A 35 5.91 4.62 -0.48
N ARG A 36 7.23 4.73 -0.68
CA ARG A 36 8.05 5.80 -0.12
C ARG A 36 7.94 7.04 -1.00
N ARG A 37 7.56 8.17 -0.40
CA ARG A 37 7.44 9.47 -1.08
C ARG A 37 8.79 10.20 -1.08
N PRO A 38 9.00 11.16 -2.01
CA PRO A 38 10.20 11.99 -2.03
C PRO A 38 10.40 12.86 -0.77
N ASP A 39 9.33 13.13 -0.02
CA ASP A 39 9.36 13.87 1.24
C ASP A 39 9.73 12.99 2.46
N GLY A 40 10.06 11.72 2.24
CA GLY A 40 10.43 10.77 3.28
C GLY A 40 9.26 10.07 3.97
N ASN A 41 8.01 10.48 3.71
CA ASN A 41 6.83 9.83 4.27
C ASN A 41 6.43 8.58 3.47
N ILE A 42 5.54 7.76 4.05
CA ILE A 42 4.91 6.65 3.35
C ILE A 42 3.52 7.04 2.87
N GLY A 43 3.28 6.90 1.57
CA GLY A 43 1.95 7.01 0.97
C GLY A 43 1.23 5.66 0.97
N TRP A 44 -0.10 5.68 1.04
CA TRP A 44 -0.97 4.52 0.94
C TRP A 44 -2.06 4.76 -0.10
N ILE A 45 -2.30 3.77 -0.96
CA ILE A 45 -3.37 3.76 -1.96
C ILE A 45 -4.23 2.50 -1.74
N ASP A 46 -5.55 2.70 -1.73
CA ASP A 46 -6.56 1.65 -1.87
C ASP A 46 -7.29 1.85 -3.22
N PRO A 47 -6.89 1.11 -4.29
CA PRO A 47 -7.48 1.24 -5.61
C PRO A 47 -8.98 0.91 -5.66
N SER A 48 -9.52 0.17 -4.68
CA SER A 48 -10.96 -0.15 -4.66
C SER A 48 -11.82 1.08 -4.42
N THR A 49 -11.24 2.14 -3.84
CA THR A 49 -11.90 3.41 -3.58
C THR A 49 -11.75 4.41 -4.72
N THR A 50 -10.84 4.12 -5.67
CA THR A 50 -10.61 4.99 -6.83
C THR A 50 -11.75 4.83 -7.81
N LYS A 51 -12.60 5.86 -7.91
CA LYS A 51 -13.54 5.98 -9.02
C LYS A 51 -12.73 6.22 -10.29
N VAL A 52 -12.67 5.22 -11.18
CA VAL A 52 -12.16 5.45 -12.52
C VAL A 52 -13.02 6.56 -13.15
N ALA A 53 -12.40 7.71 -13.41
CA ALA A 53 -13.05 8.73 -14.21
C ALA A 53 -13.33 8.09 -15.56
N GLN A 54 -14.61 7.80 -15.84
CA GLN A 54 -15.01 7.33 -17.15
C GLN A 54 -14.78 8.51 -18.10
N GLY A 55 -13.78 8.35 -18.96
CA GLY A 55 -13.55 9.24 -20.09
C GLY A 55 -14.65 9.12 -21.13
#